data_AF-A0AAD1KT63-F1
#
_entry.id   AF-A0AAD1KT63-F1
#
_cell.length_a   1.000
_cell.length_b   1.000
_cell.length_c   1.000
_cell.angle_alpha   90.00
_cell.angle_beta   90.00
_cell.angle_gamma   90.00
#
_symmetry.space_group_name_H-M   'P 1'
#
loop_
_entity.id
_entity.type
_entity.pdbx_description
1 polymer ?
#
loop_
_entity_poly.entity_id
_entity_poly.type
_entity_poly.pdbx_seq_one_letter_code
_entity_poly.pdbx_strand_id
1 'polypeptide(L)'
;MDPYREYQDYVMASRLLVASGLSREILTLAQYARLRLKRLELARARRFRELEALDRRLRYGFWTDPLRLREHLRPLRDSPYLADPEAFERLLFPEERARLRYPGQAGEYYLGWLRLPPLLMEPWAFEEALRAQEEKGRALPLFLNAFHLGPGGREGPWRGR
;
A
#
# COMPACT_ATOMS: atom_id res chain seq x y z
N MET A 1 3.47 -13.13 5.24
CA MET A 1 3.36 -11.99 4.29
C MET A 1 4.71 -11.82 3.63
N ASP A 2 4.74 -11.77 2.30
CA ASP A 2 5.95 -11.50 1.51
C ASP A 2 6.47 -10.08 1.84
N PRO A 3 7.71 -9.93 2.33
CA PRO A 3 8.28 -8.62 2.68
C PRO A 3 8.30 -7.62 1.50
N TYR A 4 8.44 -8.08 0.27
CA TYR A 4 8.44 -7.21 -0.91
C TYR A 4 7.03 -6.70 -1.22
N ARG A 5 6.02 -7.56 -1.10
CA ARG A 5 4.61 -7.14 -1.19
C ARG A 5 4.27 -6.13 -0.11
N GLU A 6 4.68 -6.39 1.14
CA GLU A 6 4.46 -5.49 2.27
C GLU A 6 5.07 -4.11 2.01
N TYR A 7 6.30 -4.05 1.48
CA TYR A 7 6.91 -2.79 1.08
C TYR A 7 6.20 -2.11 -0.08
N GLN A 8 5.71 -2.87 -1.06
CA GLN A 8 4.93 -2.32 -2.17
C GLN A 8 3.65 -1.65 -1.68
N ASP A 9 2.92 -2.32 -0.77
CA ASP A 9 1.72 -1.80 -0.14
C ASP A 9 1.98 -0.52 0.66
N TYR A 10 3.09 -0.50 1.40
CA TYR A 10 3.58 0.69 2.08
C TYR A 10 3.82 1.85 1.09
N VAL A 11 4.56 1.62 0.00
CA VAL A 11 4.87 2.68 -0.96
C VAL A 11 3.60 3.23 -1.59
N MET A 12 2.65 2.36 -1.97
CA MET A 12 1.40 2.82 -2.57
C MET A 12 0.55 3.65 -1.60
N ALA A 13 0.44 3.23 -0.33
CA ALA A 13 -0.21 4.05 0.70
C ALA A 13 0.52 5.38 0.90
N SER A 14 1.85 5.35 0.91
CA SER A 14 2.70 6.54 1.11
C SER A 14 2.52 7.55 -0.01
N ARG A 15 2.55 7.09 -1.26
CA ARG A 15 2.38 7.93 -2.44
C ARG A 15 1.00 8.55 -2.48
N LEU A 16 -0.06 7.80 -2.20
CA LEU A 16 -1.42 8.34 -2.11
C LEU A 16 -1.51 9.47 -1.06
N LEU A 17 -0.94 9.25 0.12
CA LEU A 17 -0.95 10.25 1.20
C LEU A 17 -0.10 11.48 0.84
N VAL A 18 1.06 11.31 0.22
CA VAL A 18 1.90 12.43 -0.25
C VAL A 18 1.18 13.21 -1.35
N ALA A 19 0.58 12.52 -2.33
CA ALA A 19 -0.18 13.14 -3.41
C ALA A 19 -1.36 13.97 -2.89
N SER A 20 -1.93 13.55 -1.77
CA SER A 20 -3.07 14.20 -1.13
C SER A 20 -2.65 15.21 -0.05
N GLY A 21 -1.36 15.52 0.08
CA GLY A 21 -0.85 16.49 1.06
C GLY A 21 -0.90 16.03 2.53
N LEU A 22 -1.22 14.76 2.79
CA LEU A 22 -1.37 14.18 4.13
C LEU A 22 -0.06 13.60 4.70
N SER A 23 0.99 13.52 3.87
CA SER A 23 2.32 13.11 4.32
C SER A 23 3.41 13.75 3.46
N ARG A 24 4.65 13.66 3.95
CA ARG A 24 5.88 14.06 3.25
C ARG A 24 6.95 12.97 3.25
N GLU A 25 6.65 11.80 3.83
CA GLU A 25 7.62 10.72 4.03
C GLU A 25 7.28 9.50 3.18
N ILE A 26 8.27 9.08 2.40
CA ILE A 26 8.35 7.76 1.77
C ILE A 26 9.72 7.19 2.14
N LEU A 27 9.71 6.09 2.89
CA LEU A 27 10.91 5.37 3.28
C LEU A 27 11.44 4.55 2.11
N THR A 28 12.75 4.54 1.95
CA THR A 28 13.44 3.60 1.06
C THR A 28 13.25 2.15 1.54
N LEU A 29 13.47 1.17 0.67
CA LEU A 29 13.35 -0.25 1.03
C LEU A 29 14.24 -0.60 2.25
N ALA A 30 15.48 -0.09 2.26
CA ALA A 30 16.42 -0.33 3.35
C ALA A 30 16.02 0.36 4.67
N GLN A 31 15.39 1.54 4.62
CA GLN A 31 14.84 2.19 5.82
C GLN A 31 13.61 1.44 6.35
N TYR A 32 12.71 1.03 5.44
CA TYR A 32 11.53 0.26 5.80
C TYR A 32 11.91 -1.07 6.44
N ALA A 33 12.83 -1.83 5.84
CA ALA A 33 13.29 -3.12 6.36
C ALA A 33 13.87 -3.01 7.79
N ARG A 34 14.67 -1.97 8.07
CA ARG A 34 15.20 -1.71 9.41
C ARG A 34 14.09 -1.45 10.43
N LEU A 35 13.12 -0.61 10.08
CA LEU A 35 11.99 -0.32 10.96
C LEU A 35 11.07 -1.54 11.13
N ARG A 36 10.92 -2.38 10.12
CA ARG A 36 10.20 -3.64 10.20
C ARG A 36 10.84 -4.62 11.19
N LEU A 37 12.17 -4.72 11.20
CA LEU A 37 12.89 -5.49 12.23
C LEU A 37 12.64 -4.90 13.62
N LYS A 38 12.68 -3.57 13.75
CA LYS A 38 12.36 -2.89 15.01
C LYS A 38 10.95 -3.19 15.50
N ARG A 39 9.98 -3.26 14.59
CA ARG A 39 8.59 -3.65 14.87
C ARG A 39 8.52 -5.04 15.50
N LEU A 40 9.25 -6.01 14.94
CA LEU A 40 9.31 -7.38 15.49
C LEU A 40 9.90 -7.42 16.89
N GLU A 41 10.94 -6.62 17.16
CA GLU A 41 11.53 -6.49 18.50
C GLU A 41 10.51 -5.93 19.51
N LEU A 42 9.81 -4.84 19.14
CA LEU A 42 8.81 -4.21 20.00
C LEU A 42 7.64 -5.14 20.30
N ALA A 43 7.18 -5.91 19.30
CA ALA A 43 6.12 -6.90 19.46
C ALA A 43 6.55 -8.02 20.42
N ARG A 44 7.78 -8.54 20.29
CA ARG A 44 8.33 -9.55 21.21
C ARG A 44 8.45 -9.02 22.63
N ALA A 45 8.85 -7.76 22.78
CA ALA A 45 8.95 -7.08 24.08
C ALA A 45 7.60 -6.60 24.63
N ARG A 46 6.48 -6.85 23.94
CA ARG A 46 5.12 -6.40 24.32
C ARG A 46 5.00 -4.88 24.56
N ARG A 47 5.81 -4.08 23.87
CA ARG A 47 5.80 -2.61 23.96
C ARG A 47 4.74 -2.02 23.04
N PHE A 48 3.47 -2.26 23.35
CA PHE A 48 2.34 -2.01 22.45
C PHE A 48 2.17 -0.54 22.03
N ARG A 49 2.45 0.43 22.91
CA ARG A 49 2.33 1.87 22.57
C ARG A 49 3.33 2.29 21.50
N GLU A 50 4.57 1.83 21.60
CA GLU A 50 5.62 2.12 20.60
C GLU A 50 5.39 1.35 19.31
N LEU A 51 4.90 0.12 19.43
CA LEU A 51 4.48 -0.68 18.30
C LEU A 51 3.39 0.03 17.50
N GLU A 52 2.36 0.59 18.16
CA GLU A 52 1.29 1.32 17.49
C GLU A 52 1.79 2.60 16.79
N ALA A 53 2.70 3.35 17.42
CA ALA A 53 3.34 4.50 16.78
C ALA A 53 4.14 4.09 15.54
N LEU A 54 4.87 2.98 15.62
CA LEU A 54 5.64 2.45 14.51
C LEU A 54 4.75 1.89 13.39
N ASP A 55 3.65 1.22 13.72
CA ASP A 55 2.68 0.69 12.76
C ASP A 55 2.03 1.82 11.95
N ARG A 56 1.73 2.95 12.58
CA ARG A 56 1.25 4.15 11.88
C ARG A 56 2.28 4.68 10.88
N ARG A 57 3.56 4.77 11.27
CA ARG A 57 4.64 5.25 10.38
C ARG A 57 4.92 4.27 9.23
N LEU A 58 4.91 2.97 9.54
CA LEU A 58 5.07 1.89 8.56
C LEU A 58 3.82 1.67 7.71
N ARG A 59 2.72 2.38 7.99
CA ARG A 59 1.41 2.20 7.35
C ARG A 59 1.03 0.72 7.32
N TYR A 60 1.36 0.02 8.41
CA TYR A 60 1.25 -1.43 8.49
C TYR A 60 -0.23 -1.80 8.44
N GLY A 61 -0.60 -2.66 7.48
CA GLY A 61 -1.99 -3.04 7.27
C GLY A 61 -2.89 -1.95 6.68
N PHE A 62 -2.34 -0.85 6.14
CA PHE A 62 -3.13 0.26 5.61
C PHE A 62 -4.25 -0.17 4.65
N TRP A 63 -3.95 -1.11 3.73
CA TRP A 63 -4.92 -1.64 2.77
C TRP A 63 -5.70 -2.85 3.29
N THR A 64 -5.07 -3.65 4.15
CA THR A 64 -5.54 -5.00 4.50
C THR A 64 -6.25 -5.08 5.85
N ASP A 65 -6.31 -3.98 6.62
CA ASP A 65 -7.09 -3.87 7.86
C ASP A 65 -8.41 -3.12 7.57
N PRO A 66 -9.52 -3.83 7.33
CA PRO A 66 -10.79 -3.19 6.96
C PRO A 66 -11.35 -2.26 8.04
N LEU A 67 -11.00 -2.50 9.31
CA LEU A 67 -11.48 -1.72 10.44
C LEU A 67 -10.86 -0.32 10.45
N ARG A 68 -9.57 -0.23 10.11
CA ARG A 68 -8.83 1.04 10.05
C ARG A 68 -8.96 1.74 8.70
N LEU A 69 -9.31 1.00 7.65
CA LEU A 69 -9.38 1.51 6.29
C LEU A 69 -10.34 2.70 6.15
N ARG A 70 -11.50 2.68 6.80
CA ARG A 70 -12.45 3.82 6.76
C ARG A 70 -11.86 5.11 7.33
N GLU A 71 -11.11 5.01 8.43
CA GLU A 71 -10.47 6.18 9.07
C GLU A 71 -9.35 6.74 8.20
N HIS A 72 -8.54 5.87 7.61
CA HIS A 72 -7.47 6.26 6.70
C HIS A 72 -7.98 6.91 5.42
N LEU A 73 -9.14 6.49 4.92
CA LEU A 73 -9.72 6.99 3.67
C LEU A 73 -10.58 8.23 3.81
N ARG A 74 -11.12 8.52 5.01
CA ARG A 74 -11.94 9.71 5.22
C ARG A 74 -11.31 11.01 4.68
N PRO A 75 -10.01 11.32 4.92
CA PRO A 75 -9.38 12.51 4.36
C PRO A 75 -9.04 12.39 2.87
N LEU A 76 -9.20 11.21 2.27
CA LEU A 76 -8.88 10.90 0.88
C LEU A 76 -10.12 10.79 -0.01
N ARG A 77 -11.33 11.01 0.53
CA ARG A 77 -12.60 10.75 -0.16
C ARG A 77 -12.70 11.40 -1.53
N ASP A 78 -12.24 12.64 -1.64
CA ASP A 78 -12.31 13.43 -2.88
C ASP A 78 -10.99 13.37 -3.68
N SER A 79 -10.10 12.45 -3.33
CA SER A 79 -8.81 12.29 -4.01
C SER A 79 -9.03 11.79 -5.45
N PRO A 80 -8.50 12.49 -6.47
CA PRO A 80 -8.68 12.09 -7.87
C PRO A 80 -8.05 10.72 -8.17
N TYR A 81 -7.08 10.29 -7.35
CA TYR A 81 -6.43 9.00 -7.46
C TYR A 81 -7.34 7.83 -7.07
N LEU A 82 -8.48 8.08 -6.44
CA LEU A 82 -9.44 7.04 -6.05
C LEU A 82 -10.63 6.92 -7.02
N ALA A 83 -10.66 7.71 -8.09
CA ALA A 83 -11.79 7.75 -9.02
C ALA A 83 -11.98 6.44 -9.79
N ASP A 84 -10.89 5.88 -10.31
CA ASP A 84 -10.89 4.65 -11.10
C ASP A 84 -9.50 3.98 -11.05
N PRO A 85 -9.36 2.71 -11.50
CA PRO A 85 -8.10 1.99 -11.45
C PRO A 85 -6.93 2.67 -12.18
N GLU A 86 -7.16 3.28 -13.34
CA GLU A 86 -6.11 3.95 -14.10
C GLU A 86 -5.70 5.29 -13.46
N ALA A 87 -6.66 6.00 -12.86
CA ALA A 87 -6.40 7.20 -12.07
C ALA A 87 -5.49 6.89 -10.87
N PHE A 88 -5.69 5.75 -10.21
CA PHE A 88 -4.81 5.30 -9.13
C PHE A 88 -3.37 5.08 -9.63
N GLU A 89 -3.20 4.55 -10.84
CA GLU A 89 -1.89 4.30 -11.43
C GLU A 89 -1.13 5.58 -11.82
N ARG A 90 -1.75 6.76 -11.75
CA ARG A 90 -1.02 8.04 -11.82
C ARG A 90 -0.04 8.21 -10.65
N LEU A 91 -0.22 7.45 -9.56
CA LEU A 91 0.74 7.35 -8.47
C LEU A 91 2.02 6.59 -8.84
N LEU A 92 2.05 5.90 -9.98
CA LEU A 92 3.20 5.11 -10.42
C LEU A 92 4.12 5.89 -11.35
N PHE A 93 5.42 5.61 -11.24
CA PHE A 93 6.35 6.04 -12.28
C PHE A 93 6.04 5.34 -13.61
N PRO A 94 6.36 5.94 -14.76
CA PRO A 94 6.16 5.31 -16.07
C PRO A 94 6.77 3.92 -16.17
N GLU A 95 7.97 3.73 -15.60
CA GLU A 95 8.68 2.44 -15.62
C GLU A 95 7.97 1.38 -14.77
N GLU A 96 7.31 1.79 -13.68
CA GLU A 96 6.54 0.88 -12.83
C GLU A 96 5.24 0.46 -13.50
N ARG A 97 4.57 1.39 -14.22
CA ARG A 97 3.40 1.06 -15.04
C ARG A 97 3.73 0.07 -16.14
N ALA A 98 4.90 0.21 -16.78
CA ALA A 98 5.36 -0.72 -17.80
C ALA A 98 5.60 -2.16 -17.28
N ARG A 99 5.68 -2.38 -15.95
CA ARG A 99 5.79 -3.71 -15.35
C ARG A 99 4.44 -4.35 -15.01
N LEU A 100 3.34 -3.61 -15.14
CA LEU A 100 2.00 -4.15 -14.99
C LEU A 100 1.60 -4.95 -16.23
N ARG A 101 0.70 -5.90 -16.06
CA ARG A 101 0.22 -6.76 -17.16
C ARG A 101 -0.76 -6.04 -18.08
N TYR A 102 -1.50 -5.08 -17.54
CA TYR A 102 -2.48 -4.26 -18.26
C TYR A 102 -2.72 -2.94 -17.49
N PRO A 103 -3.19 -1.88 -18.16
CA PRO A 103 -3.57 -0.63 -17.51
C PRO A 103 -4.65 -0.83 -16.45
N GLY A 104 -4.48 -0.23 -15.27
CA GLY A 104 -5.42 -0.33 -14.15
C GLY A 104 -5.21 -1.55 -13.24
N GLN A 105 -4.32 -2.50 -13.56
CA GLN A 105 -4.07 -3.69 -12.74
C GLN A 105 -3.76 -3.36 -11.26
N ALA A 106 -2.89 -2.37 -11.01
CA ALA A 106 -2.56 -2.00 -9.63
C ALA A 106 -3.73 -1.29 -8.95
N GLY A 107 -4.42 -0.41 -9.68
CA GLY A 107 -5.61 0.28 -9.17
C GLY A 107 -6.74 -0.69 -8.82
N GLU A 108 -6.98 -1.71 -9.63
CA GLU A 108 -7.99 -2.75 -9.36
C GLU A 108 -7.71 -3.51 -8.07
N TYR A 109 -6.44 -3.75 -7.77
CA TYR A 109 -6.02 -4.33 -6.50
C TYR A 109 -6.24 -3.31 -5.37
N TYR A 110 -5.57 -2.15 -5.38
CA TYR A 110 -5.62 -1.25 -4.23
C TYR A 110 -7.02 -0.69 -3.94
N LEU A 111 -7.77 -0.33 -4.98
CA LEU A 111 -9.15 0.15 -4.84
C LEU A 111 -10.14 -0.96 -4.45
N GLY A 112 -9.82 -2.22 -4.78
CA GLY A 112 -10.63 -3.38 -4.40
C GLY A 112 -10.76 -3.53 -2.88
N TRP A 113 -9.71 -3.23 -2.13
CA TRP A 113 -9.74 -3.22 -0.67
C TRP A 113 -10.77 -2.23 -0.09
N LEU A 114 -11.01 -1.09 -0.76
CA LEU A 114 -11.95 -0.07 -0.31
C LEU A 114 -13.42 -0.53 -0.39
N ARG A 115 -13.69 -1.61 -1.12
CA ARG A 115 -15.02 -2.21 -1.25
C ARG A 115 -15.37 -3.15 -0.09
N LEU A 116 -14.39 -3.58 0.71
CA LEU A 116 -14.61 -4.55 1.79
C LEU A 116 -15.34 -3.96 3.03
N PRO A 117 -15.04 -2.74 3.52
CA PRO A 117 -15.70 -2.24 4.73
C PRO A 117 -17.24 -2.16 4.67
N PRO A 118 -17.87 -1.76 3.54
CA PRO A 118 -19.33 -1.84 3.40
C PRO A 118 -19.92 -3.25 3.53
N LEU A 119 -19.15 -4.29 3.18
CA LEU A 119 -19.61 -5.69 3.15
C LEU A 119 -19.47 -6.39 4.51
N LEU A 120 -18.97 -5.73 5.56
CA LEU A 120 -18.75 -6.36 6.86
C LEU A 120 -20.03 -6.94 7.50
N MET A 121 -21.21 -6.45 7.10
CA MET A 121 -22.51 -6.97 7.56
C MET A 121 -23.10 -8.04 6.64
N GLU A 122 -22.40 -8.41 5.56
CA GLU A 122 -22.80 -9.39 4.55
C GLU A 122 -21.72 -10.47 4.40
N PRO A 123 -21.68 -11.48 5.29
CA PRO A 123 -20.53 -12.39 5.42
C PRO A 123 -20.13 -13.09 4.11
N TRP A 124 -21.10 -13.59 3.34
CA TRP A 124 -20.85 -14.28 2.08
C TRP A 124 -20.26 -13.37 1.01
N ALA A 125 -20.82 -12.16 0.86
CA ALA A 125 -20.32 -11.17 -0.09
C ALA A 125 -18.91 -10.69 0.30
N PHE A 126 -18.66 -10.54 1.61
CA PHE A 126 -17.33 -10.21 2.13
C PHE A 126 -16.31 -11.30 1.80
N GLU A 127 -16.62 -12.58 2.05
CA GLU A 127 -15.71 -13.69 1.76
C GLU A 127 -15.39 -13.82 0.26
N GLU A 128 -16.40 -13.66 -0.59
CA GLU A 128 -16.21 -13.68 -2.04
C GLU A 128 -15.33 -12.52 -2.51
N ALA A 129 -15.62 -11.30 -2.03
CA ALA A 129 -14.82 -10.12 -2.34
C ALA A 129 -13.37 -10.25 -1.83
N LEU A 130 -13.17 -10.78 -0.62
CA LEU A 130 -11.86 -11.02 -0.06
C LEU A 130 -11.08 -12.04 -0.89
N ARG A 131 -11.71 -13.15 -1.29
CA ARG A 131 -11.07 -14.18 -2.14
C ARG A 131 -10.67 -13.63 -3.50
N ALA A 132 -11.56 -12.86 -4.14
CA ALA A 132 -11.25 -12.19 -5.40
C ALA A 132 -10.08 -11.22 -5.24
N GLN A 133 -10.00 -10.54 -4.10
CA GLN A 133 -8.95 -9.60 -3.78
C GLN A 133 -7.59 -10.27 -3.54
N GLU A 134 -7.58 -11.42 -2.85
CA GLU A 134 -6.39 -12.26 -2.69
C GLU A 134 -5.85 -12.76 -4.04
N GLU A 135 -6.73 -13.17 -4.94
CA GLU A 135 -6.34 -13.63 -6.28
C GLU A 135 -5.72 -12.51 -7.12
N LYS A 136 -6.31 -11.30 -7.08
CA LYS A 136 -5.69 -10.10 -7.66
C LYS A 136 -4.31 -9.83 -7.07
N GLY A 137 -4.15 -9.99 -5.76
CA GLY A 137 -2.85 -9.85 -5.09
C GLY A 137 -1.79 -10.85 -5.54
N ARG A 138 -2.20 -12.09 -5.88
CA ARG A 138 -1.30 -13.10 -6.47
C ARG A 138 -0.92 -12.76 -7.91
N ALA A 139 -1.85 -12.23 -8.70
CA ALA A 139 -1.61 -11.85 -10.09
C ALA A 139 -0.80 -10.54 -10.25
N LEU A 140 -0.82 -9.67 -9.24
CA LEU A 140 -0.15 -8.37 -9.25
C LEU A 140 1.38 -8.56 -9.21
N PRO A 141 2.16 -8.03 -10.17
CA PRO A 141 3.61 -8.14 -10.11
C PRO A 141 4.22 -7.27 -8.98
N LEU A 142 5.49 -7.52 -8.67
CA LEU A 142 6.32 -6.60 -7.91
C LEU A 142 6.83 -5.52 -8.88
N PHE A 143 6.17 -4.37 -8.92
CA PHE A 143 6.35 -3.37 -9.98
C PHE A 143 7.24 -2.19 -9.59
N LEU A 144 7.53 -2.00 -8.30
CA LEU A 144 8.29 -0.84 -7.83
C LEU A 144 9.71 -0.82 -8.39
N ASN A 145 10.17 0.37 -8.78
CA ASN A 145 11.55 0.57 -9.25
C ASN A 145 12.59 0.02 -8.25
N ALA A 146 12.33 0.17 -6.94
CA ALA A 146 13.19 -0.31 -5.85
C ALA A 146 13.60 -1.79 -5.96
N PHE A 147 12.79 -2.64 -6.60
CA PHE A 147 13.06 -4.06 -6.75
C PHE A 147 13.91 -4.40 -7.99
N HIS A 148 14.08 -3.43 -8.88
CA HIS A 148 14.68 -3.61 -10.21
C HIS A 148 15.89 -2.70 -10.44
N LEU A 149 16.35 -2.01 -9.39
CA LEU A 149 17.59 -1.23 -9.44
C LEU A 149 18.79 -2.20 -9.47
N GLY A 150 19.64 -2.06 -10.49
CA GLY A 150 20.93 -2.76 -10.54
C GLY A 150 21.89 -2.30 -9.42
N PRO A 151 23.08 -2.93 -9.26
CA PRO A 151 24.05 -2.54 -8.26
C PRO A 151 24.43 -1.06 -8.42
N GLY A 152 24.02 -0.19 -7.49
CA GLY A 152 24.28 1.25 -7.53
C GLY A 152 23.12 2.14 -7.98
N GLY A 153 21.96 1.57 -8.36
CA GLY A 153 20.76 2.36 -8.65
C GLY A 153 20.23 3.03 -7.37
N ARG A 154 20.00 4.35 -7.41
CA ARG A 154 19.35 5.07 -6.31
C ARG A 154 17.86 5.19 -6.59
N GLU A 155 17.05 4.99 -5.56
CA GLU A 155 15.63 5.35 -5.60
C GLU A 155 15.52 6.87 -5.80
N GLY A 156 15.02 7.30 -6.95
CA GLY A 156 14.73 8.71 -7.21
C GLY A 156 13.58 9.21 -6.33
N PRO A 157 13.53 10.50 -5.97
CA PRO A 157 12.44 11.04 -5.16
C PRO A 157 11.13 10.95 -5.95
N TRP A 158 10.14 10.29 -5.37
CA TRP A 158 8.78 10.32 -5.92
C TRP A 158 8.19 11.71 -5.73
N ARG A 159 7.87 12.37 -6.85
CA ARG A 159 7.16 13.64 -6.90
C ARG A 159 5.84 13.34 -7.59
N GLY A 160 4.75 13.29 -6.83
CA GLY A 160 3.40 13.18 -7.41
C GLY A 160 3.25 14.26 -8.47
N ARG A 161 2.84 13.85 -9.68
CA ARG A 161 2.62 14.79 -10.79
C ARG A 161 1.29 15.49 -10.63
#